data_AF-A0A554LW19-F1
#
_entry.id   AF-A0A554LW19-F1
#
_cell.length_a   1.000
_cell.length_b   1.000
_cell.length_c   1.000
_cell.angle_alpha   90.00
_cell.angle_beta   90.00
_cell.angle_gamma   90.00
#
_symmetry.space_group_name_H-M   'P 1'
#
loop_
_entity.id
_entity.type
_entity.pdbx_description
1 polymer ?
#
loop_
_entity_poly.entity_id
_entity_poly.type
_entity_poly.pdbx_seq_one_letter_code
_entity_poly.pdbx_strand_id
1 'polypeptide(L)'
;MPKVKKEKKAVQEKKPQDIGVAIIAVGGKQHKVVVNQIIKTEKLTAKPGEKIDLTDLLTNAKVTAEVIATELGEKLTAVKFRRRKGYLKRIGHRQWQTALKIISIKK
;
A
#
# COMPACT_ATOMS: atom_id res chain seq x y z
N MET A 1 41.86 4.50 36.95
CA MET A 1 41.54 4.87 35.55
C MET A 1 40.75 3.74 34.89
N PRO A 2 39.84 4.05 33.96
CA PRO A 2 38.46 3.57 33.99
C PRO A 2 38.28 2.15 33.44
N LYS A 3 37.53 1.32 34.18
CA LYS A 3 36.96 0.08 33.67
C LYS A 3 36.00 0.43 32.53
N VAL A 4 36.34 0.08 31.29
CA VAL A 4 35.44 0.18 30.14
C VAL A 4 34.30 -0.81 30.37
N LYS A 5 33.16 -0.31 30.87
CA LYS A 5 31.92 -1.05 30.92
C LYS A 5 31.55 -1.40 29.48
N LYS A 6 31.70 -2.67 29.10
CA LYS A 6 31.03 -3.20 27.90
C LYS A 6 29.54 -3.21 28.21
N GLU A 7 28.85 -2.15 27.80
CA GLU A 7 27.40 -2.13 27.78
C GLU A 7 26.93 -3.26 26.86
N LYS A 8 26.28 -4.26 27.44
CA LYS A 8 25.57 -5.29 26.68
C LYS A 8 24.50 -4.56 25.87
N LYS A 9 24.69 -4.44 24.55
CA LYS A 9 23.59 -4.07 23.65
C LYS A 9 22.50 -5.12 23.84
N ALA A 10 21.40 -4.73 24.47
CA ALA A 10 20.22 -5.56 24.60
C ALA A 10 19.76 -5.93 23.18
N VAL A 11 19.94 -7.19 22.81
CA VAL A 11 19.34 -7.76 21.62
C VAL A 11 17.85 -7.80 21.91
N GLN A 12 17.13 -6.80 21.40
CA GLN A 12 15.67 -6.76 21.52
C GLN A 12 15.11 -8.01 20.85
N GLU A 13 14.43 -8.84 21.64
CA GLU A 13 13.70 -10.00 21.17
C GLU A 13 12.72 -9.54 20.08
N LYS A 14 12.98 -9.97 18.84
CA LYS A 14 12.02 -9.77 17.76
C LYS A 14 10.79 -10.61 18.11
N LYS A 15 9.73 -9.97 18.64
CA LYS A 15 8.40 -10.59 18.72
C LYS A 15 8.08 -11.23 17.37
N PRO A 16 7.47 -12.43 17.34
CA PRO A 16 7.10 -13.08 16.10
C PRO A 16 6.27 -12.08 15.28
N GLN A 17 6.71 -11.81 14.05
CA GLN A 17 5.93 -11.01 13.13
C GLN A 17 4.62 -11.75 12.94
N ASP A 18 3.49 -11.13 13.29
CA ASP A 18 2.17 -11.74 13.07
C ASP A 18 2.08 -12.15 11.60
N ILE A 19 2.10 -13.46 11.33
CA ILE A 19 1.87 -14.05 10.01
C ILE A 19 0.35 -14.02 9.72
N GLY A 20 -0.30 -12.93 10.12
CA GLY A 20 -1.72 -12.69 9.94
C GLY A 20 -1.97 -12.20 8.52
N VAL A 21 -2.86 -12.88 7.82
CA VAL A 21 -3.40 -12.43 6.54
C VAL A 21 -4.70 -11.68 6.80
N ALA A 22 -4.89 -10.53 6.15
CA ALA A 22 -6.17 -9.83 6.11
C ALA A 22 -6.62 -9.58 4.66
N ILE A 23 -7.91 -9.37 4.46
CA ILE A 23 -8.53 -9.00 3.19
C ILE A 23 -9.18 -7.63 3.37
N ILE A 24 -8.56 -6.60 2.80
CA ILE A 24 -9.08 -5.23 2.87
C ILE A 24 -9.82 -4.87 1.58
N ALA A 25 -10.89 -4.09 1.69
CA ALA A 25 -11.54 -3.46 0.54
C ALA A 25 -11.12 -1.99 0.44
N VAL A 26 -10.55 -1.61 -0.71
CA VAL A 26 -10.15 -0.23 -1.02
C VAL A 26 -10.52 0.08 -2.46
N GLY A 27 -11.24 1.19 -2.69
CA GLY A 27 -11.64 1.59 -4.05
C GLY A 27 -12.48 0.53 -4.78
N GLY A 28 -13.35 -0.18 -4.06
CA GLY A 28 -14.18 -1.25 -4.62
C GLY A 28 -13.44 -2.54 -5.00
N LYS A 29 -12.14 -2.65 -4.70
CA LYS A 29 -11.33 -3.86 -4.93
C LYS A 29 -10.86 -4.46 -3.62
N GLN A 30 -10.76 -5.78 -3.59
CA GLN A 30 -10.25 -6.51 -2.44
C GLN A 30 -8.76 -6.82 -2.61
N HIS A 31 -7.99 -6.64 -1.55
CA HIS A 31 -6.56 -6.92 -1.51
C HIS A 31 -6.24 -7.84 -0.33
N LYS A 32 -5.55 -8.94 -0.63
CA LYS A 32 -4.90 -9.78 0.39
C LYS A 32 -3.64 -9.06 0.86
N VAL A 33 -3.54 -8.84 2.18
CA VAL A 33 -2.44 -8.09 2.78
C VAL A 33 -1.75 -8.86 3.91
N VAL A 34 -0.46 -8.59 4.05
CA VAL A 34 0.42 -9.08 5.12
C VAL A 34 1.15 -7.89 5.75
N VAL A 35 1.55 -8.02 7.02
CA VAL A 35 2.33 -7.00 7.73
C VAL A 35 3.64 -6.68 6.98
N ASN A 36 3.99 -5.38 6.90
CA ASN A 36 5.11 -4.82 6.14
C ASN A 36 5.02 -4.90 4.61
N GLN A 37 3.91 -5.37 4.05
CA GLN A 37 3.69 -5.35 2.61
C GLN A 37 3.38 -3.93 2.10
N ILE A 38 3.88 -3.60 0.91
CA ILE A 38 3.48 -2.40 0.17
C ILE A 38 2.48 -2.82 -0.91
N ILE A 39 1.34 -2.14 -0.96
CA ILE A 39 0.29 -2.37 -1.95
C ILE A 39 -0.04 -1.06 -2.69
N LYS A 40 -0.40 -1.18 -3.97
CA LYS A 40 -0.93 -0.05 -4.75
C LYS A 40 -2.45 -0.16 -4.79
N THR A 41 -3.12 0.87 -4.29
CA THR A 41 -4.57 0.97 -4.29
C THR A 41 -5.03 2.14 -5.14
N GLU A 42 -6.34 2.32 -5.23
CA GLU A 42 -6.92 3.53 -5.82
C GLU A 42 -6.53 4.78 -5.03
N LYS A 43 -6.73 5.95 -5.65
CA LYS A 43 -6.37 7.24 -5.06
C LYS A 43 -7.15 7.48 -3.77
N LEU A 44 -6.41 7.76 -2.70
CA LEU A 44 -6.95 8.24 -1.42
C LEU A 44 -6.66 9.74 -1.26
N THR A 45 -7.50 10.44 -0.49
CA THR A 45 -7.36 11.88 -0.20
C THR A 45 -6.31 12.17 0.87
N ALA A 46 -5.80 11.15 1.55
CA ALA A 46 -4.83 11.26 2.63
C ALA A 46 -3.45 11.75 2.15
N LYS A 47 -2.71 12.41 3.04
CA LYS A 47 -1.37 12.92 2.76
C LYS A 47 -0.31 11.82 2.92
N PRO A 48 0.85 11.91 2.24
CA PRO A 48 2.00 11.05 2.52
C PRO A 48 2.41 11.13 4.00
N GLY A 49 2.62 9.99 4.64
CA GLY A 49 2.95 9.85 6.06
C GLY A 49 1.74 9.71 7.00
N GLU A 50 0.51 9.85 6.48
CA GLU A 50 -0.70 9.69 7.28
C GLU A 50 -1.01 8.22 7.53
N LYS A 51 -1.49 7.91 8.75
CA LYS A 51 -1.94 6.57 9.12
C LYS A 51 -3.44 6.44 8.88
N ILE A 52 -3.83 5.41 8.15
CA ILE A 52 -5.20 5.08 7.82
C ILE A 52 -5.55 3.76 8.51
N ASP A 53 -6.69 3.76 9.19
CA ASP A 53 -7.29 2.56 9.73
C ASP A 53 -8.27 1.97 8.70
N LEU A 54 -8.06 0.70 8.37
CA LEU A 54 -8.88 -0.09 7.45
C LEU A 54 -9.49 -1.27 8.22
N THR A 55 -10.64 -1.74 7.76
CA THR A 55 -11.31 -2.90 8.34
C THR A 55 -11.09 -4.13 7.46
N ASP A 56 -10.70 -5.24 8.09
CA ASP A 56 -10.65 -6.54 7.43
C ASP A 56 -12.06 -7.10 7.20
N LEU A 57 -12.32 -7.58 5.99
CA LEU A 57 -13.63 -8.14 5.63
C LEU A 57 -13.88 -9.53 6.21
N LEU A 58 -12.82 -10.30 6.49
CA LEU A 58 -12.98 -11.68 6.96
C LEU A 58 -13.21 -11.74 8.47
N THR A 59 -12.38 -11.03 9.23
CA THR A 59 -12.34 -11.15 10.70
C THR A 59 -12.80 -9.89 11.44
N ASN A 60 -13.20 -8.83 10.73
CA ASN A 60 -13.47 -7.50 11.31
C ASN A 60 -12.31 -6.93 12.13
N ALA A 61 -11.09 -7.43 11.90
CA ALA A 61 -9.86 -6.92 12.51
C ALA A 61 -9.54 -5.51 12.01
N LYS A 62 -8.90 -4.72 12.87
CA LYS A 62 -8.41 -3.38 12.56
C LYS A 62 -7.03 -3.45 11.90
N VAL A 63 -6.92 -3.00 10.66
CA VAL A 63 -5.68 -2.96 9.87
C VAL A 63 -5.19 -1.53 9.80
N THR A 64 -4.03 -1.24 10.40
CA THR A 64 -3.42 0.09 10.32
C THR A 64 -2.39 0.11 9.19
N ALA A 65 -2.57 1.04 8.26
CA ALA A 65 -1.70 1.26 7.11
C ALA A 65 -1.13 2.70 7.13
N GLU A 66 0.01 2.90 6.50
CA GLU A 66 0.64 4.21 6.29
C GLU A 66 0.70 4.52 4.80
N VAL A 67 0.34 5.76 4.45
CA VAL A 67 0.46 6.25 3.08
C VAL A 67 1.91 6.60 2.79
N ILE A 68 2.56 5.87 1.88
CA ILE A 68 3.92 6.22 1.46
C ILE A 68 3.88 7.40 0.49
N ALA A 69 3.11 7.27 -0.58
CA ALA A 69 3.06 8.24 -1.65
C ALA A 69 1.79 8.09 -2.49
N THR A 70 1.41 9.18 -3.15
CA THR A 70 0.41 9.17 -4.21
C THR A 70 1.13 9.42 -5.53
N GLU A 71 1.08 8.43 -6.43
CA GLU A 71 1.84 8.41 -7.68
C GLU A 71 0.93 8.21 -8.90
N LEU A 72 1.39 8.67 -10.06
CA LEU A 72 0.76 8.31 -11.33
C LEU A 72 1.32 6.96 -11.79
N GLY A 73 0.42 6.00 -12.00
CA GLY A 73 0.75 4.69 -12.53
C GLY A 73 1.29 4.73 -13.95
N GLU A 74 1.43 3.54 -14.51
CA GLU A 74 1.90 3.35 -15.88
C GLU A 74 0.96 4.00 -16.89
N LYS A 75 1.52 4.49 -18.00
CA LYS A 75 0.76 5.13 -19.06
C LYS A 75 0.09 4.05 -19.92
N LEU A 76 -1.23 3.94 -19.77
CA LEU A 76 -2.06 3.16 -20.67
C LEU A 76 -2.36 4.02 -21.90
N THR A 77 -2.11 3.48 -23.09
CA THR A 77 -2.40 4.18 -24.35
C THR A 77 -3.53 3.46 -25.07
N ALA A 78 -4.65 4.14 -25.27
CA ALA A 78 -5.78 3.68 -26.06
C ALA A 78 -5.74 4.33 -27.45
N VAL A 79 -5.95 3.54 -28.50
CA VAL A 79 -6.04 4.04 -29.88
C VAL A 79 -7.45 3.82 -30.39
N LYS A 80 -8.12 4.90 -30.80
CA LYS A 80 -9.40 4.85 -31.52
C LYS A 80 -9.12 5.02 -33.01
N PHE A 81 -9.48 4.05 -33.82
CA PHE A 81 -9.25 4.06 -35.27
C PHE A 81 -10.55 3.75 -36.02
N ARG A 82 -10.81 4.46 -37.12
CA ARG A 82 -11.89 4.13 -38.06
C ARG A 82 -11.30 3.97 -39.47
N ARG A 83 -11.45 2.78 -40.03
CA ARG A 83 -10.89 2.41 -41.35
C ARG A 83 -11.47 3.29 -42.46
N ARG A 84 -10.61 3.76 -43.38
CA ARG A 84 -10.95 4.59 -44.57
C ARG A 84 -11.68 5.91 -44.24
N LYS A 85 -11.58 6.41 -43.00
CA LYS A 85 -12.16 7.70 -42.59
C LYS A 85 -11.10 8.72 -42.18
N GLY A 86 -9.81 8.42 -42.35
CA GLY A 86 -8.71 9.27 -41.89
C GLY A 86 -8.68 9.51 -40.38
N TYR A 87 -9.48 8.77 -39.59
CA TYR A 87 -9.64 8.99 -38.17
C TYR A 87 -8.78 8.02 -37.37
N LEU A 88 -7.76 8.58 -36.71
CA LEU A 88 -6.92 7.90 -35.73
C LEU A 88 -6.71 8.86 -34.54
N LYS A 89 -7.12 8.44 -33.34
CA LYS A 89 -6.92 9.19 -32.10
C LYS A 89 -6.16 8.33 -31.10
N ARG A 90 -5.01 8.81 -30.63
CA ARG A 90 -4.24 8.20 -29.53
C ARG A 90 -4.56 8.96 -28.25
N ILE A 91 -4.99 8.25 -27.21
CA ILE A 91 -5.36 8.81 -25.91
C ILE A 91 -4.49 8.13 -24.87
N GLY A 92 -3.73 8.92 -24.11
CA GLY A 92 -3.02 8.40 -22.95
C GLY A 92 -3.86 8.58 -21.69
N HIS A 93 -3.85 7.58 -20.82
CA HIS A 93 -4.35 7.69 -19.45
C HIS A 93 -3.27 7.23 -18.48
N ARG A 94 -3.10 7.98 -17.38
CA ARG A 94 -2.26 7.59 -16.26
C ARG A 94 -3.13 7.63 -15.02
N GLN A 95 -3.38 6.46 -14.43
CA GLN A 95 -4.23 6.36 -13.26
C GLN A 95 -3.48 6.86 -12.03
N TRP A 96 -4.14 7.68 -11.21
CA TRP A 96 -3.61 8.04 -9.90
C TRP A 96 -3.78 6.86 -8.94
N GLN A 97 -2.70 6.51 -8.25
CA GLN A 97 -2.64 5.39 -7.31
C GLN A 97 -2.02 5.85 -6.00
N THR A 98 -2.39 5.22 -4.90
CA THR A 98 -1.78 5.46 -3.59
C THR A 98 -1.04 4.19 -3.17
N ALA A 99 0.23 4.34 -2.79
CA ALA A 99 1.04 3.27 -2.24
C ALA A 99 0.85 3.23 -0.71
N LEU A 100 0.31 2.13 -0.21
CA LEU A 100 0.08 1.90 1.21
C LEU A 100 1.06 0.86 1.75
N LYS A 101 1.65 1.13 2.90
CA LYS A 101 2.42 0.17 3.68
C LYS A 101 1.61 -0.32 4.86
N ILE A 102 1.46 -1.62 5.02
CA ILE A 102 0.73 -2.19 6.14
C ILE A 102 1.63 -2.25 7.38
N ILE A 103 1.24 -1.60 8.47
CA ILE A 103 2.02 -1.56 9.72
C ILE A 103 1.62 -2.70 10.65
N SER A 104 0.32 -2.87 10.90
CA SER A 104 -0.17 -3.83 11.89
C SER A 104 -1.58 -4.29 11.59
N ILE A 105 -1.86 -5.55 11.91
CA ILE A 105 -3.19 -6.14 11.89
C ILE A 105 -3.52 -6.47 13.35
N LYS A 106 -4.55 -5.82 13.92
CA LYS A 106 -5.01 -6.04 15.30
C LYS A 106 -6.39 -6.68 15.27
N LYS A 107 -6.54 -7.81 15.96
CA LYS A 107 -7.83 -8.46 16.16
C LYS A 107 -8.56 -7.86 17.36
#